data_AF-A0A3B1CV66-F1
#
_entry.id   AF-A0A3B1CV66-F1
#
_cell.length_a   1.000
_cell.length_b   1.000
_cell.length_c   1.000
_cell.angle_alpha   90.00
_cell.angle_beta   90.00
_cell.angle_gamma   90.00
#
_symmetry.space_group_name_H-M   'P 1'
#
loop_
_entity.id
_entity.type
_entity.pdbx_description
1 polymer ?
#
loop_
_entity_poly.entity_id
_entity_poly.type
_entity_poly.pdbx_seq_one_letter_code
_entity_poly.pdbx_strand_id
1 'polypeptide(L)' 'TPPELKWVVNTNFCDINISAKGKIVIITSTIDNLIKGASGQAIQNMNKIYGWDETLGLLNSNFIKA' A
#
# COMPACT_ATOMS: atom_id res chain seq x y z
N THR A 1 2.43 15.77 4.82
CA THR A 1 2.72 16.12 3.42
C THR A 1 2.08 15.07 2.53
N PRO A 2 1.71 15.41 1.29
CA PRO A 2 1.24 14.41 0.33
C PRO A 2 2.30 13.31 0.13
N PRO A 3 1.90 12.04 0.01
CA PRO A 3 2.83 10.93 -0.20
C PRO A 3 3.51 11.00 -1.56
N GLU A 4 4.78 10.61 -1.63
CA GLU A 4 5.50 10.47 -2.90
C GLU A 4 5.38 9.04 -3.44
N LEU A 5 5.26 8.90 -4.77
CA LEU A 5 5.18 7.60 -5.44
C LEU A 5 6.33 6.66 -5.04
N LYS A 6 7.55 7.19 -4.97
CA LYS A 6 8.76 6.41 -4.67
C LYS A 6 8.73 5.68 -3.31
N TRP A 7 7.87 6.10 -2.38
CA TRP A 7 7.79 5.49 -1.05
C TRP A 7 7.04 4.16 -1.05
N VAL A 8 6.13 3.97 -2.01
CA VAL A 8 5.27 2.79 -2.06
C VAL A 8 5.63 1.82 -3.18
N VAL A 9 6.51 2.19 -4.12
CA VAL A 9 6.99 1.33 -5.20
C VAL A 9 7.53 0.02 -4.65
N ASN A 10 7.11 -1.11 -5.23
CA ASN A 10 7.46 -2.47 -4.81
C ASN A 10 7.06 -2.81 -3.37
N THR A 11 6.03 -2.16 -2.82
CA THR A 11 5.50 -2.45 -1.48
C THR A 11 4.02 -2.79 -1.50
N ASN A 12 3.55 -3.45 -0.44
CA ASN A 12 2.12 -3.62 -0.19
C ASN A 12 1.51 -2.48 0.67
N PHE A 13 2.15 -1.31 0.72
CA PHE A 13 1.65 -0.16 1.46
C PHE A 13 0.67 0.69 0.64
N CYS A 14 -0.25 1.32 1.36
CA CYS A 14 -1.12 2.38 0.86
C CYS A 14 -0.92 3.59 1.76
N ASP A 15 -0.14 4.55 1.27
CA ASP A 15 0.14 5.77 2.02
C ASP A 15 -1.01 6.75 1.81
N ILE A 16 -1.57 7.27 2.90
CA ILE A 16 -2.71 8.17 2.88
C ILE A 16 -2.32 9.50 3.53
N ASN A 17 -2.56 10.60 2.83
CA ASN A 17 -2.51 11.94 3.38
C ASN A 17 -3.87 12.61 3.28
N ILE A 18 -4.20 13.39 4.31
CA ILE A 18 -5.39 14.22 4.36
C ILE A 18 -4.93 15.66 4.54
N SER A 19 -5.45 16.55 3.71
CA SER A 19 -5.24 18.00 3.83
C SER A 19 -6.59 18.71 3.76
N ALA A 20 -6.75 19.78 4.54
CA ALA A 20 -7.99 20.53 4.62
C ALA A 20 -7.73 22.03 4.40
N LYS A 21 -8.59 22.67 3.61
CA LYS A 21 -8.61 24.12 3.42
C LYS A 21 -10.06 24.62 3.46
N GLY A 22 -10.43 25.27 4.56
CA GLY A 22 -11.80 25.70 4.80
C GLY A 22 -12.74 24.50 4.89
N LYS A 23 -13.75 24.46 4.01
CA LYS A 23 -14.72 23.36 3.91
C LYS A 23 -14.31 22.26 2.91
N ILE A 24 -13.14 22.37 2.28
CA ILE A 24 -12.66 21.39 1.31
C ILE A 24 -11.64 20.49 1.98
N VAL A 25 -11.83 19.19 1.83
CA VAL A 25 -10.89 18.15 2.25
C VAL A 25 -10.36 17.46 0.99
N ILE A 26 -9.03 17.36 0.89
CA ILE A 26 -8.34 16.60 -0.15
C ILE A 26 -7.71 15.39 0.52
N ILE A 27 -8.08 14.20 0.04
CA ILE A 27 -7.50 12.94 0.45
C ILE A 27 -6.63 12.45 -0.71
N THR A 28 -5.36 12.19 -0.43
CA THR A 28 -4.41 11.62 -1.39
C THR A 28 -4.01 10.25 -0.91
N SER A 29 -4.15 9.24 -1.77
CA SER A 29 -3.64 7.89 -1.53
C SER A 29 -2.65 7.51 -2.62
N THR A 30 -1.55 6.86 -2.25
CA THR A 30 -0.57 6.34 -3.21
C THR A 30 -0.31 4.87 -2.92
N ILE A 31 -0.27 4.07 -3.98
CA ILE A 31 0.00 2.64 -3.96
C ILE A 31 0.94 2.26 -5.10
N ASP A 32 1.64 1.15 -4.96
CA ASP A 32 2.11 0.40 -6.12
C ASP A 32 0.91 -0.32 -6.76
N ASN A 33 0.68 -0.11 -8.05
CA ASN A 33 -0.48 -0.64 -8.75
C ASN A 33 -0.39 -2.15 -9.04
N LEU A 34 0.80 -2.73 -9.11
CA LEU A 34 1.01 -4.16 -9.38
C LEU A 34 1.09 -4.98 -8.08
N ILE A 35 1.60 -4.38 -7.01
CA ILE A 35 1.66 -5.01 -5.68
C ILE A 35 0.38 -4.70 -4.92
N LYS A 36 0.29 -3.55 -4.24
CA LYS A 36 -0.90 -3.21 -3.43
C LYS A 36 -2.17 -3.05 -4.27
N GLY A 37 -2.06 -2.65 -5.54
CA GLY A 37 -3.19 -2.55 -6.46
C GLY A 37 -3.64 -3.86 -7.09
N ALA A 38 -2.84 -4.94 -7.00
CA ALA A 38 -3.17 -6.22 -7.61
C ALA A 38 -2.68 -7.42 -6.77
N SER A 39 -1.49 -7.95 -7.08
CA SER A 39 -1.02 -9.25 -6.57
C SER A 39 -0.84 -9.29 -5.05
N GLY A 40 -0.29 -8.23 -4.46
CA GLY A 40 -0.10 -8.10 -3.01
C GLY A 40 -1.43 -8.07 -2.26
N GLN A 41 -2.45 -7.41 -2.81
CA GLN A 41 -3.79 -7.41 -2.22
C GLN A 41 -4.47 -8.78 -2.31
N ALA A 42 -4.24 -9.53 -3.40
CA ALA A 42 -4.74 -10.90 -3.53
C ALA A 42 -4.14 -11.83 -2.45
N ILE A 43 -2.82 -11.72 -2.22
CA ILE A 43 -2.14 -12.46 -1.14
C ILE A 43 -2.64 -12.02 0.24
N GLN A 44 -2.81 -10.72 0.49
CA GLN A 44 -3.34 -10.24 1.77
C GLN A 44 -4.75 -10.79 2.05
N ASN A 45 -5.62 -10.81 1.04
CA ASN A 45 -6.96 -11.37 1.15
C ASN A 45 -6.91 -12.89 1.38
N MET A 46 -6.00 -13.61 0.71
CA MET A 46 -5.77 -15.03 0.91
C MET A 46 -5.32 -15.32 2.36
N ASN A 47 -4.33 -14.58 2.86
CA ASN A 47 -3.86 -14.69 4.25
C ASN A 47 -5.03 -14.53 5.22
N LYS A 48 -5.88 -13.52 5.00
CA LYS A 48 -7.08 -13.29 5.81
C LYS A 48 -8.08 -14.46 5.76
N ILE A 49 -8.34 -15.04 4.58
CA ILE A 49 -9.25 -16.18 4.41
C ILE A 49 -8.76 -17.41 5.19
N TYR A 50 -7.45 -17.65 5.20
CA TYR A 50 -6.86 -18.80 5.88
C TYR A 50 -6.49 -18.54 7.36
N GLY A 51 -6.79 -17.35 7.88
CA GLY A 51 -6.46 -16.96 9.25
C GLY A 51 -4.96 -16.82 9.52
N TRP A 52 -4.17 -16.59 8.47
CA TRP A 52 -2.74 -16.29 8.57
C TRP A 52 -2.52 -14.80 8.90
N ASP A 53 -1.30 -14.46 9.28
CA ASP A 53 -0.88 -13.06 9.37
C ASP A 53 -1.08 -12.39 8.00
N GLU A 54 -1.90 -11.33 7.95
CA GLU A 54 -2.21 -10.60 6.72
C GLU A 54 -0.95 -10.10 6.00
N THR A 55 0.14 -9.86 6.74
CA THR A 55 1.41 -9.36 6.24
C THR A 55 2.37 -10.46 5.74
N LEU A 56 2.01 -11.73 5.92
CA LEU A 56 2.80 -12.88 5.51
C LEU A 56 3.11 -12.83 4.00
N GLY A 57 4.40 -12.76 3.67
CA GLY A 57 4.88 -12.68 2.29
C GLY A 57 4.82 -11.29 1.64
N LEU A 58 4.43 -10.23 2.37
CA LEU A 58 4.18 -8.89 1.81
C LEU A 58 5.14 -7.79 2.29
N LEU A 59 5.87 -8.00 3.40
CA LEU A 59 6.76 -7.00 3.98
C LEU A 59 8.24 -7.19 3.62
N ASN A 60 8.55 -8.09 2.69
CA ASN A 60 9.93 -8.50 2.43
C ASN A 60 10.69 -7.45 1.61
N SER A 61 11.76 -6.91 2.18
CA SER A 61 12.59 -5.82 1.64
C SER A 61 13.45 -6.21 0.43
N ASN A 62 13.45 -7.48 0.02
CA ASN A 62 14.33 -7.97 -1.07
C ASN A 62 13.79 -7.71 -2.48
N PHE A 63 12.55 -7.23 -2.62
CA PHE A 63 12.01 -6.74 -3.90
C PHE A 63 12.46 -5.30 -4.24
N ILE A 64 13.21 -4.64 -3.34
CA ILE A 64 13.65 -3.24 -3.46
C ILE A 64 14.90 -3.09 -4.35
N LYS A 65 15.54 -4.19 -4.77
CA LYS A 65 16.77 -4.19 -5.59
C LYS A 65 16.68 -5.09 -6.83
N ALA A 66 15.73 -4.84 -7.71
CA ALA A 66 15.80 -5.28 -9.10
C ALA A 66 15.86 -4.06 -10.01
#